data_AF-A0A5J5DWN1-F1
#
_entry.id   AF-A0A5J5DWN1-F1
#
_cell.length_a   1.000
_cell.length_b   1.000
_cell.length_c   1.000
_cell.angle_alpha   90.00
_cell.angle_beta   90.00
_cell.angle_gamma   90.00
#
_symmetry.space_group_name_H-M   'P 1'
#
loop_
_entity.id
_entity.type
_entity.pdbx_description
1 polymer ?
#
loop_
_entity_poly.entity_id
_entity_poly.type
_entity_poly.pdbx_seq_one_letter_code
_entity_poly.pdbx_strand_id
1 'polypeptide(L)'
;MARRWTPKRFVIRRRIRVAAVVAAVLASSALSFGIGARKTVALDVNGETRTISTYAMSVDRLLQEQGVAVKTHDVVQSTSGTDTINNHDVVTVRSAFQTTVTIDGAQVPFWTIATSADQLLGFFASNEADAAKVTVDIKNVYNQLTGGLIINQNGPVTVIADGKTSVAPDGKLPAASILDSKGITLGKEDRVSVEKDGDQTVLRVQRVTHGQTTKTVAIPHGTQTVIDDSLAPGETVVRIQGEDGEKTETYNTTFVDGVADTETLVSSTVTKLAVDTVIAVGPEKVETPAENGTGSEAAGGDGTTGSPSPSPSASSGSASPSEDPTPSDSATSTSPTPSEKPSTPSTTETTPSTPATPEATQKPSEQPSSPAPSSKPSVSTPTQKPTTGGSSGSGNSGNSGNSGSSSGSNNGSNGSNSGSNNSDTPPTGVSRDELETWYENHNRIPQSEARLWHPTAAQAKAYARANAAQRGWTGDDWTALETLWTKESSWTWSADNPSSSAYGIPQALLGWNMGYGWQDDGAVQIDWGLNYIAQRYGTPSKAWAFWQQKKWY
;
A
#
# COMPACT_ATOMS: atom_id res chain seq x y z
N MET A 1 87.99 1.14 37.48
CA MET A 1 86.71 1.08 36.74
C MET A 1 86.97 0.70 35.28
N ALA A 2 86.62 -0.52 34.84
CA ALA A 2 86.85 -0.95 33.47
C ALA A 2 85.69 -0.54 32.54
N ARG A 3 85.86 0.53 31.74
CA ARG A 3 84.87 0.95 30.74
C ARG A 3 84.88 -0.03 29.55
N ARG A 4 83.90 -0.96 29.51
CA ARG A 4 83.75 -1.94 28.41
C ARG A 4 83.51 -1.21 27.08
N TRP A 5 84.50 -1.18 26.20
CA TRP A 5 84.44 -0.48 24.91
C TRP A 5 83.74 -1.33 23.84
N THR A 6 82.41 -1.46 23.94
CA THR A 6 81.58 -2.12 22.92
C THR A 6 81.69 -1.33 21.62
N PRO A 7 82.31 -1.86 20.53
CA PRO A 7 82.58 -1.01 19.37
C PRO A 7 81.28 -0.63 18.66
N LYS A 8 81.03 0.67 18.44
CA LYS A 8 79.76 1.19 17.89
C LYS A 8 79.29 0.41 16.65
N ARG A 9 80.23 0.01 15.77
CA ARG A 9 79.99 -0.85 14.59
C ARG A 9 79.28 -2.18 14.88
N PHE A 10 79.56 -2.85 16.00
CA PHE A 10 78.89 -4.10 16.37
C PHE A 10 77.46 -3.85 16.88
N VAL A 11 77.25 -2.77 17.65
CA VAL A 11 75.91 -2.37 18.12
C VAL A 11 75.03 -1.99 16.92
N ILE A 12 75.57 -1.23 15.96
CA ILE A 12 74.88 -0.87 14.71
C ILE A 12 74.57 -2.12 13.87
N ARG A 13 75.55 -3.01 13.62
CA ARG A 13 75.34 -4.28 12.89
C ARG A 13 74.44 -5.29 13.63
N ARG A 14 74.21 -5.14 14.94
CA ARG A 14 73.20 -5.89 15.70
C ARG A 14 71.81 -5.27 15.51
N ARG A 15 71.70 -3.94 15.66
CA ARG A 15 70.43 -3.20 15.43
C ARG A 15 69.89 -3.39 14.01
N ILE A 16 70.75 -3.31 12.98
CA ILE A 16 70.35 -3.56 11.58
C ILE A 16 69.84 -4.99 11.39
N ARG A 17 70.51 -6.00 11.97
CA ARG A 17 70.03 -7.40 11.86
C ARG A 17 68.72 -7.65 12.61
N VAL A 18 68.53 -7.04 13.79
CA VAL A 18 67.26 -7.10 14.51
C VAL A 18 66.14 -6.41 13.71
N ALA A 19 66.40 -5.22 13.17
CA ALA A 19 65.43 -4.50 12.33
C ALA A 19 65.07 -5.29 11.05
N ALA A 20 66.04 -5.93 10.40
CA ALA A 20 65.80 -6.78 9.23
C ALA A 20 64.95 -8.02 9.57
N VAL A 21 65.19 -8.67 10.71
CA VAL A 21 64.37 -9.79 11.19
C VAL A 21 62.95 -9.33 11.54
N VAL A 22 62.79 -8.20 12.23
CA VAL A 22 61.47 -7.62 12.54
C VAL A 22 60.71 -7.26 11.25
N ALA A 23 61.37 -6.63 10.28
CA ALA A 23 60.77 -6.31 8.99
C ALA A 23 60.35 -7.57 8.21
N ALA A 24 61.18 -8.62 8.21
CA ALA A 24 60.85 -9.89 7.55
C ALA A 24 59.67 -10.61 8.24
N VAL A 25 59.62 -10.61 9.57
CA VAL A 25 58.47 -11.15 10.33
C VAL A 25 57.21 -10.37 10.00
N LEU A 26 57.22 -9.04 10.12
CA LEU A 26 56.06 -8.18 9.82
C LEU A 26 55.58 -8.37 8.38
N ALA A 27 56.48 -8.44 7.40
CA ALA A 27 56.13 -8.73 6.01
C ALA A 27 55.49 -10.13 5.85
N SER A 28 56.03 -11.16 6.51
CA SER A 28 55.46 -12.52 6.47
C SER A 28 54.09 -12.64 7.16
N SER A 29 53.86 -11.88 8.23
CA SER A 29 52.57 -11.81 8.91
C SER A 29 51.54 -11.06 8.07
N ALA A 30 51.91 -9.93 7.46
CA ALA A 30 51.05 -9.17 6.57
C ALA A 30 50.67 -9.98 5.31
N LEU A 31 51.63 -10.71 4.73
CA LEU A 31 51.37 -11.57 3.56
C LEU A 31 50.45 -12.75 3.93
N SER A 32 50.69 -13.40 5.08
CA SER A 32 49.83 -14.47 5.61
C SER A 32 48.40 -13.96 5.88
N PHE A 33 48.26 -12.78 6.49
CA PHE A 33 46.96 -12.14 6.72
C PHE A 33 46.26 -11.81 5.40
N GLY A 34 46.95 -11.22 4.43
CA GLY A 34 46.40 -10.95 3.09
C GLY A 34 45.95 -12.21 2.34
N ILE A 35 46.62 -13.35 2.53
CA ILE A 35 46.21 -14.62 1.91
C ILE A 35 45.05 -15.30 2.66
N GLY A 36 44.96 -15.12 3.98
CA GLY A 36 43.92 -15.72 4.83
C GLY A 36 42.64 -14.90 5.00
N ALA A 37 42.69 -13.58 4.81
CA ALA A 37 41.54 -12.68 4.92
C ALA A 37 40.66 -12.65 3.66
N ARG A 38 41.16 -13.14 2.51
CA ARG A 38 40.39 -13.24 1.27
C ARG A 38 39.30 -14.29 1.39
N LYS A 39 38.11 -13.97 0.90
CA LYS A 39 36.92 -14.83 0.92
C LYS A 39 36.47 -15.07 -0.51
N THR A 40 36.06 -16.30 -0.81
CA THR A 40 35.35 -16.66 -2.04
C THR A 40 33.87 -16.78 -1.69
N VAL A 41 33.01 -15.96 -2.29
CA VAL A 41 31.57 -15.86 -2.00
C VAL A 41 30.80 -16.14 -3.28
N ALA A 42 29.67 -16.85 -3.19
CA ALA A 42 28.70 -16.91 -4.28
C ALA A 42 27.70 -15.76 -4.10
N LEU A 43 27.70 -14.81 -5.03
CA LEU A 43 26.75 -13.69 -5.05
C LEU A 43 25.70 -13.96 -6.13
N ASP A 44 24.47 -14.23 -5.71
CA ASP A 44 23.29 -14.36 -6.57
C ASP A 44 22.53 -13.03 -6.56
N VAL A 45 22.44 -12.37 -7.72
CA VAL A 45 21.60 -11.18 -7.92
C VAL A 45 20.48 -11.53 -8.88
N ASN A 46 19.24 -11.50 -8.39
CA ASN A 46 18.03 -11.74 -9.18
C ASN A 46 18.01 -13.06 -9.99
N GLY A 47 18.75 -14.08 -9.53
CA GLY A 47 18.88 -15.39 -10.17
C GLY A 47 20.19 -15.60 -10.93
N GLU A 48 21.03 -14.57 -11.09
CA GLU A 48 22.34 -14.68 -11.71
C GLU A 48 23.45 -14.86 -10.65
N THR A 49 23.88 -16.11 -10.45
CA THR A 49 24.94 -16.45 -9.48
C THR A 49 26.34 -16.29 -10.05
N ARG A 50 27.16 -15.45 -9.40
CA ARG A 50 28.58 -15.21 -9.74
C ARG A 50 29.49 -15.53 -8.55
N THR A 51 30.65 -16.14 -8.81
CA THR A 51 31.66 -16.40 -7.76
C THR A 51 32.62 -15.22 -7.64
N ILE A 52 32.59 -14.53 -6.50
CA ILE A 52 33.37 -13.32 -6.22
C ILE A 52 34.51 -13.65 -5.26
N SER A 53 35.71 -13.10 -5.50
CA SER A 53 36.81 -13.08 -4.53
C SER A 53 36.92 -11.68 -3.92
N THR A 54 36.76 -11.57 -2.60
CA THR A 54 36.59 -10.29 -1.89
C THR A 54 37.39 -10.25 -0.57
N TYR A 55 37.58 -9.04 -0.05
CA TYR A 55 38.04 -8.76 1.32
C TYR A 55 36.99 -8.04 2.17
N ALA A 56 35.73 -8.02 1.73
CA ALA A 56 34.61 -7.46 2.47
C ALA A 56 34.46 -8.14 3.85
N MET A 57 34.03 -7.37 4.84
CA MET A 57 33.77 -7.84 6.20
C MET A 57 32.29 -8.06 6.48
N SER A 58 31.40 -7.34 5.78
CA SER A 58 29.93 -7.45 5.84
C SER A 58 29.35 -7.61 4.43
N VAL A 59 28.07 -7.97 4.34
CA VAL A 59 27.36 -8.07 3.05
C VAL A 59 27.28 -6.72 2.34
N ASP A 60 26.92 -5.64 3.04
CA ASP A 60 26.82 -4.30 2.45
C ASP A 60 28.11 -3.87 1.74
N ARG A 61 29.27 -4.22 2.32
CA ARG A 61 30.56 -3.88 1.74
C ARG A 61 30.87 -4.71 0.49
N LEU A 62 30.43 -5.97 0.43
CA LEU A 62 30.50 -6.77 -0.80
C LEU A 62 29.60 -6.17 -1.89
N LEU A 63 28.36 -5.82 -1.56
CA LEU A 63 27.40 -5.28 -2.54
C LEU A 63 27.89 -3.93 -3.08
N GLN A 64 28.43 -3.07 -2.22
CA GLN A 64 29.10 -1.83 -2.61
C GLN A 64 30.35 -2.07 -3.48
N GLU A 65 31.18 -3.09 -3.17
CA GLU A 65 32.35 -3.47 -3.99
C GLU A 65 31.95 -3.96 -5.39
N GLN A 66 30.81 -4.64 -5.51
CA GLN A 66 30.27 -5.15 -6.78
C GLN A 66 29.33 -4.15 -7.50
N GLY A 67 29.12 -2.95 -6.95
CA GLY A 67 28.22 -1.94 -7.53
C GLY A 67 26.73 -2.30 -7.49
N VAL A 68 26.32 -3.25 -6.64
CA VAL A 68 24.94 -3.69 -6.47
C VAL A 68 24.22 -2.71 -5.54
N ALA A 69 23.38 -1.84 -6.11
CA ALA A 69 22.52 -0.94 -5.35
C ALA A 69 21.29 -1.69 -4.81
N VAL A 70 21.06 -1.59 -3.50
CA VAL A 70 19.92 -2.21 -2.78
C VAL A 70 18.93 -1.12 -2.41
N LYS A 71 17.62 -1.37 -2.63
CA LYS A 71 16.51 -0.47 -2.25
C LYS A 71 15.86 -0.94 -0.95
N THR A 72 15.07 -0.06 -0.32
CA THR A 72 14.38 -0.29 0.97
C THR A 72 13.51 -1.55 1.03
N HIS A 73 13.00 -2.04 -0.11
CA HIS A 73 12.16 -3.23 -0.19
C HIS A 73 12.89 -4.46 -0.77
N ASP A 74 14.14 -4.31 -1.21
CA ASP A 74 14.91 -5.41 -1.78
C ASP A 74 15.35 -6.39 -0.67
N VAL A 75 15.19 -7.69 -0.90
CA VAL A 75 15.56 -8.72 0.08
C VAL A 75 17.04 -9.08 -0.11
N VAL A 76 17.84 -8.85 0.93
CA VAL A 76 19.24 -9.30 1.02
C VAL A 76 19.34 -10.40 2.07
N GLN A 77 19.89 -11.54 1.69
CA GLN A 77 20.11 -12.70 2.56
C GLN A 77 21.55 -13.21 2.42
N SER A 78 22.04 -13.88 3.45
CA SER A 78 23.39 -14.46 3.50
C SER A 78 23.37 -15.70 4.40
N THR A 79 24.10 -16.74 4.02
CA THR A 79 24.23 -17.98 4.80
C THR A 79 24.82 -17.79 6.20
N SER A 80 25.58 -16.71 6.43
CA SER A 80 26.13 -16.33 7.74
C SER A 80 25.42 -15.12 8.38
N GLY A 81 24.32 -14.63 7.80
CA GLY A 81 23.73 -13.33 8.15
C GLY A 81 24.41 -12.13 7.45
N THR A 82 23.84 -10.95 7.65
CA THR A 82 24.21 -9.70 6.94
C THR A 82 25.49 -9.05 7.47
N ASP A 83 25.64 -9.06 8.80
CA ASP A 83 26.58 -8.19 9.52
C ASP A 83 28.04 -8.63 9.31
N THR A 84 28.25 -9.94 9.10
CA THR A 84 29.55 -10.54 8.83
C THR A 84 29.48 -11.47 7.64
N ILE A 85 30.45 -11.38 6.73
CA ILE A 85 30.59 -12.29 5.60
C ILE A 85 31.77 -13.24 5.78
N ASN A 86 31.58 -14.51 5.47
CA ASN A 86 32.52 -15.62 5.64
C ASN A 86 33.03 -16.14 4.29
N ASN A 87 34.05 -17.02 4.35
CA ASN A 87 34.52 -17.72 3.16
C ASN A 87 33.55 -18.87 2.82
N HIS A 88 33.17 -18.97 1.55
CA HIS A 88 32.11 -19.85 1.01
C HIS A 88 30.67 -19.50 1.45
N ASP A 89 30.41 -18.25 1.85
CA ASP A 89 29.04 -17.77 1.96
C ASP A 89 28.33 -17.74 0.59
N VAL A 90 27.01 -17.92 0.63
CA VAL A 90 26.08 -17.56 -0.44
C VAL A 90 25.35 -16.30 0.00
N VAL A 91 25.51 -15.23 -0.76
CA VAL A 91 24.78 -13.96 -0.61
C VAL A 91 23.75 -13.88 -1.71
N THR A 92 22.49 -13.72 -1.35
CA THR A 92 21.36 -13.67 -2.28
C THR A 92 20.71 -12.29 -2.19
N VAL A 93 20.64 -11.60 -3.32
CA VAL A 93 19.92 -10.33 -3.49
C VAL A 93 18.72 -10.57 -4.40
N ARG A 94 17.56 -10.10 -3.95
CA ARG A 94 16.30 -10.11 -4.70
C ARG A 94 15.72 -8.70 -4.70
N SER A 95 15.85 -8.01 -5.83
CA SER A 95 15.23 -6.72 -6.05
C SER A 95 13.72 -6.84 -6.02
N ALA A 96 13.06 -6.03 -5.19
CA ALA A 96 11.61 -5.99 -5.15
C ALA A 96 11.05 -5.04 -6.21
N PHE A 97 9.86 -5.37 -6.69
CA PHE A 97 9.03 -4.51 -7.52
C PHE A 97 7.68 -4.31 -6.86
N GLN A 98 7.07 -3.15 -7.10
CA GLN A 98 5.70 -2.88 -6.67
C GLN A 98 4.75 -3.40 -7.74
N THR A 99 3.74 -4.15 -7.34
CA THR A 99 2.64 -4.62 -8.20
C THR A 99 1.32 -4.44 -7.46
N THR A 100 0.20 -4.44 -8.16
CA THR A 100 -1.11 -4.44 -7.52
C THR A 100 -1.69 -5.85 -7.55
N VAL A 101 -2.39 -6.27 -6.48
CA VAL A 101 -3.33 -7.39 -6.52
C VAL A 101 -4.74 -6.82 -6.42
N THR A 102 -5.66 -7.35 -7.20
CA THR A 102 -7.10 -7.11 -7.07
C THR A 102 -7.75 -8.36 -6.52
N ILE A 103 -8.34 -8.24 -5.33
CA ILE A 103 -9.11 -9.29 -4.64
C ILE A 103 -10.54 -8.77 -4.49
N ASP A 104 -11.53 -9.47 -5.04
CA ASP A 104 -12.96 -9.11 -5.03
C ASP A 104 -13.25 -7.63 -5.40
N GLY A 105 -12.44 -7.09 -6.33
CA GLY A 105 -12.53 -5.70 -6.81
C GLY A 105 -11.71 -4.67 -6.03
N ALA A 106 -11.19 -5.01 -4.85
CA ALA A 106 -10.30 -4.15 -4.07
C ALA A 106 -8.86 -4.22 -4.61
N GLN A 107 -8.41 -3.14 -5.26
CA GLN A 107 -7.00 -2.96 -5.65
C GLN A 107 -6.11 -2.67 -4.43
N VAL A 108 -5.01 -3.42 -4.32
CA VAL A 108 -4.04 -3.38 -3.23
C VAL A 108 -2.61 -3.34 -3.79
N PRO A 109 -1.87 -2.23 -3.64
CA PRO A 109 -0.46 -2.18 -4.02
C PRO A 109 0.42 -2.85 -2.97
N PHE A 110 1.34 -3.72 -3.38
CA PHE A 110 2.32 -4.35 -2.50
C PHE A 110 3.68 -4.49 -3.19
N TRP A 111 4.74 -4.61 -2.39
CA TRP A 111 6.09 -4.90 -2.89
C TRP A 111 6.34 -6.40 -2.85
N THR A 112 6.99 -6.96 -3.88
CA THR A 112 7.30 -8.39 -3.93
C THR A 112 8.58 -8.72 -4.70
N ILE A 113 9.11 -9.92 -4.40
CA ILE A 113 10.29 -10.54 -5.03
C ILE A 113 9.94 -11.80 -5.84
N ALA A 114 8.64 -12.07 -6.06
CA ALA A 114 8.20 -13.26 -6.78
C ALA A 114 8.68 -13.28 -8.24
N THR A 115 9.15 -14.44 -8.70
CA THR A 115 9.72 -14.59 -10.05
C THR A 115 8.67 -14.97 -11.11
N SER A 116 7.43 -15.23 -10.69
CA SER A 116 6.30 -15.44 -11.62
C SER A 116 4.97 -14.94 -11.10
N ALA A 117 4.07 -14.59 -12.02
CA ALA A 117 2.68 -14.26 -11.71
C ALA A 117 1.90 -15.49 -11.20
N ASP A 118 2.16 -16.68 -11.77
CA ASP A 118 1.62 -17.97 -11.28
C ASP A 118 2.02 -18.27 -9.83
N GLN A 119 3.27 -17.94 -9.41
CA GLN A 119 3.70 -18.01 -8.01
C GLN A 119 2.88 -17.05 -7.11
N LEU A 120 2.65 -15.81 -7.54
CA LEU A 120 1.84 -14.85 -6.78
C LEU A 120 0.39 -15.34 -6.66
N LEU A 121 -0.24 -15.71 -7.77
CA LEU A 121 -1.62 -16.22 -7.80
C LEU A 121 -1.77 -17.48 -6.94
N GLY A 122 -0.81 -18.41 -7.00
CA GLY A 122 -0.77 -19.59 -6.15
C GLY A 122 -0.62 -19.26 -4.66
N PHE A 123 0.20 -18.28 -4.29
CA PHE A 123 0.28 -17.79 -2.92
C PHE A 123 -1.05 -17.17 -2.46
N PHE A 124 -1.67 -16.29 -3.24
CA PHE A 124 -2.95 -15.66 -2.87
C PHE A 124 -4.09 -16.69 -2.76
N ALA A 125 -4.25 -17.60 -3.72
CA ALA A 125 -5.25 -18.66 -3.66
C ALA A 125 -5.05 -19.60 -2.45
N SER A 126 -3.80 -19.88 -2.06
CA SER A 126 -3.48 -20.66 -0.85
C SER A 126 -3.85 -19.94 0.46
N ASN A 127 -4.16 -18.64 0.41
CA ASN A 127 -4.62 -17.85 1.55
C ASN A 127 -6.13 -17.58 1.52
N GLU A 128 -6.82 -17.88 0.43
CA GLU A 128 -8.21 -17.47 0.21
C GLU A 128 -8.99 -18.49 -0.64
N ALA A 129 -9.58 -19.45 0.06
CA ALA A 129 -10.45 -20.46 -0.56
C ALA A 129 -11.79 -19.89 -1.06
N ASP A 130 -12.21 -18.74 -0.53
CA ASP A 130 -13.50 -18.09 -0.80
C ASP A 130 -13.44 -16.98 -1.86
N ALA A 131 -12.26 -16.70 -2.43
CA ALA A 131 -12.06 -15.62 -3.41
C ALA A 131 -12.90 -15.87 -4.67
N ALA A 132 -13.73 -14.92 -5.06
CA ALA A 132 -14.43 -15.00 -6.34
C ALA A 132 -13.45 -14.81 -7.52
N LYS A 133 -12.43 -13.95 -7.34
CA LYS A 133 -11.32 -13.78 -8.29
C LYS A 133 -10.11 -13.12 -7.65
N VAL A 134 -8.91 -13.67 -7.90
CA VAL A 134 -7.63 -12.99 -7.69
C VAL A 134 -7.02 -12.60 -9.03
N THR A 135 -6.63 -11.34 -9.17
CA THR A 135 -5.94 -10.79 -10.35
C THR A 135 -4.67 -10.06 -9.90
N VAL A 136 -3.55 -10.25 -10.59
CA VAL A 136 -2.30 -9.50 -10.36
C VAL A 136 -2.11 -8.50 -11.48
N ASP A 137 -2.22 -7.22 -11.14
CA ASP A 137 -2.12 -6.09 -12.07
C ASP A 137 -0.67 -5.59 -12.12
N ILE A 138 -0.06 -5.79 -13.29
CA ILE A 138 1.33 -5.47 -13.61
C ILE A 138 1.32 -4.22 -14.48
N LYS A 139 1.58 -3.06 -13.87
CA LYS A 139 1.62 -1.78 -14.59
C LYS A 139 2.67 -1.84 -15.71
N ASN A 140 2.35 -1.33 -16.90
CA ASN A 140 3.29 -1.30 -18.03
C ASN A 140 4.39 -0.25 -17.84
N VAL A 141 5.29 -0.51 -16.90
CA VAL A 141 6.65 0.03 -16.99
C VAL A 141 7.38 -0.88 -17.98
N TYR A 142 7.71 -0.34 -19.16
CA TYR A 142 8.42 -1.06 -20.22
C TYR A 142 9.75 -1.70 -19.75
N ASN A 143 10.31 -1.21 -18.63
CA ASN A 143 11.52 -1.73 -17.99
C ASN A 143 11.27 -2.80 -16.88
N GLN A 144 10.02 -3.00 -16.44
CA GLN A 144 9.65 -4.05 -15.47
C GLN A 144 9.21 -5.34 -16.18
N LEU A 145 8.48 -5.25 -17.29
CA LEU A 145 8.13 -6.42 -18.10
C LEU A 145 9.35 -7.06 -18.80
N THR A 146 10.43 -6.29 -19.01
CA THR A 146 11.76 -6.81 -19.38
C THR A 146 12.55 -7.40 -18.21
N GLY A 147 12.06 -7.28 -16.98
CA GLY A 147 12.71 -7.77 -15.76
C GLY A 147 12.60 -9.28 -15.52
N GLY A 148 12.02 -10.03 -16.47
CA GLY A 148 12.00 -11.50 -16.41
C GLY A 148 10.85 -12.11 -15.60
N LEU A 149 9.79 -11.36 -15.28
CA LEU A 149 8.60 -11.91 -14.61
C LEU A 149 7.90 -12.95 -15.51
N ILE A 150 8.00 -14.22 -15.11
CA ILE A 150 7.43 -15.37 -15.82
C ILE A 150 5.91 -15.42 -15.60
N ILE A 151 5.12 -15.78 -16.61
CA ILE A 151 3.66 -15.75 -16.48
C ILE A 151 3.09 -17.09 -15.96
N ASN A 152 3.49 -18.22 -16.53
CA ASN A 152 3.10 -19.56 -16.05
C ASN A 152 4.30 -20.50 -16.06
N GLN A 153 4.75 -20.93 -14.88
CA GLN A 153 5.92 -21.81 -14.76
C GLN A 153 5.71 -23.18 -15.40
N ASN A 154 4.47 -23.68 -15.50
CA ASN A 154 4.18 -25.04 -15.98
C ASN A 154 2.88 -25.11 -16.80
N GLY A 155 2.79 -24.33 -17.89
CA GLY A 155 1.70 -24.49 -18.84
C GLY A 155 1.60 -23.40 -19.90
N PRO A 156 0.57 -23.47 -20.76
CA PRO A 156 0.23 -22.40 -21.67
C PRO A 156 -0.31 -21.17 -20.93
N VAL A 157 -0.40 -20.07 -21.65
CA VAL A 157 -1.03 -18.81 -21.22
C VAL A 157 -2.06 -18.39 -22.26
N THR A 158 -3.29 -18.17 -21.82
CA THR A 158 -4.36 -17.59 -22.64
C THR A 158 -4.16 -16.09 -22.69
N VAL A 159 -3.84 -15.53 -23.85
CA VAL A 159 -3.58 -14.09 -24.03
C VAL A 159 -4.83 -13.42 -24.57
N ILE A 160 -5.36 -12.43 -23.85
CA ILE A 160 -6.54 -11.64 -24.24
C ILE A 160 -6.11 -10.17 -24.44
N ALA A 161 -6.28 -9.65 -25.65
CA ALA A 161 -5.99 -8.25 -25.99
C ALA A 161 -6.86 -7.80 -27.17
N ASP A 162 -7.25 -6.52 -27.22
CA ASP A 162 -8.01 -5.92 -28.34
C ASP A 162 -9.29 -6.71 -28.71
N GLY A 163 -9.98 -7.26 -27.70
CA GLY A 163 -11.17 -8.11 -27.86
C GLY A 163 -10.91 -9.51 -28.44
N LYS A 164 -9.65 -9.92 -28.59
CA LYS A 164 -9.23 -11.20 -29.19
C LYS A 164 -8.55 -12.09 -28.17
N THR A 165 -8.80 -13.39 -28.27
CA THR A 165 -8.16 -14.43 -27.46
C THR A 165 -7.19 -15.25 -28.31
N SER A 166 -6.00 -15.54 -27.78
CA SER A 166 -5.01 -16.46 -28.37
C SER A 166 -4.32 -17.28 -27.28
N VAL A 167 -3.49 -18.26 -27.64
CA VAL A 167 -2.73 -19.09 -26.67
C VAL A 167 -1.24 -19.01 -26.96
N ALA A 168 -0.44 -18.69 -25.95
CA ALA A 168 1.00 -18.89 -25.94
C ALA A 168 1.31 -20.26 -25.29
N PRO A 169 1.99 -21.19 -26.00
CA PRO A 169 2.18 -22.55 -25.48
C PRO A 169 3.27 -22.65 -24.41
N ASP A 170 4.21 -21.70 -24.37
CA ASP A 170 5.26 -21.63 -23.36
C ASP A 170 5.06 -20.42 -22.45
N GLY A 171 4.48 -20.66 -21.28
CA GLY A 171 4.29 -19.64 -20.23
C GLY A 171 5.56 -19.26 -19.47
N LYS A 172 6.69 -19.96 -19.68
CA LYS A 172 7.98 -19.67 -19.04
C LYS A 172 8.66 -18.43 -19.62
N LEU A 173 8.16 -17.92 -20.74
CA LEU A 173 8.61 -16.67 -21.32
C LEU A 173 8.09 -15.48 -20.50
N PRO A 174 8.86 -14.37 -20.40
CA PRO A 174 8.37 -13.14 -19.79
C PRO A 174 7.15 -12.58 -20.53
N ALA A 175 6.30 -11.83 -19.83
CA ALA A 175 5.06 -11.27 -20.41
C ALA A 175 5.31 -10.50 -21.73
N ALA A 176 6.37 -9.69 -21.79
CA ALA A 176 6.75 -8.95 -22.99
C ALA A 176 6.98 -9.91 -24.19
N SER A 177 7.79 -10.95 -24.02
CA SER A 177 8.06 -11.95 -25.07
C SER A 177 6.82 -12.75 -25.48
N ILE A 178 5.89 -13.00 -24.54
CA ILE A 178 4.58 -13.60 -24.84
C ILE A 178 3.77 -12.65 -25.74
N LEU A 179 3.67 -11.36 -25.40
CA LEU A 179 2.91 -10.36 -26.15
C LEU A 179 3.52 -10.07 -27.53
N ASP A 180 4.86 -9.93 -27.60
CA ASP A 180 5.61 -9.81 -28.86
C ASP A 180 5.34 -11.00 -29.79
N SER A 181 5.29 -12.23 -29.25
CA SER A 181 4.95 -13.43 -30.04
C SER A 181 3.54 -13.43 -30.64
N LYS A 182 2.66 -12.54 -30.16
CA LYS A 182 1.30 -12.31 -30.67
C LYS A 182 1.17 -11.01 -31.48
N GLY A 183 2.24 -10.24 -31.63
CA GLY A 183 2.22 -8.91 -32.26
C GLY A 183 1.51 -7.84 -31.43
N ILE A 184 1.39 -8.03 -30.11
CA ILE A 184 0.70 -7.10 -29.21
C ILE A 184 1.73 -6.10 -28.65
N THR A 185 1.94 -5.00 -29.37
CA THR A 185 2.70 -3.86 -28.83
C THR A 185 1.87 -3.12 -27.78
N LEU A 186 2.46 -2.81 -26.63
CA LEU A 186 1.81 -2.05 -25.55
C LEU A 186 2.02 -0.54 -25.72
N GLY A 187 0.96 0.24 -25.52
CA GLY A 187 1.04 1.68 -25.28
C GLY A 187 1.61 1.99 -23.89
N LYS A 188 2.15 3.20 -23.70
CA LYS A 188 2.85 3.61 -22.45
C LYS A 188 2.04 3.48 -21.17
N GLU A 189 0.71 3.51 -21.28
CA GLU A 189 -0.22 3.55 -20.16
C GLU A 189 -1.12 2.30 -20.08
N ASP A 190 -1.02 1.40 -21.07
CA ASP A 190 -1.79 0.15 -21.13
C ASP A 190 -1.56 -0.68 -19.86
N ARG A 191 -2.61 -1.33 -19.37
CA ARG A 191 -2.54 -2.19 -18.19
C ARG A 191 -2.36 -3.64 -18.64
N VAL A 192 -1.50 -4.37 -17.96
CA VAL A 192 -1.33 -5.82 -18.14
C VAL A 192 -1.70 -6.49 -16.84
N SER A 193 -2.52 -7.54 -16.88
CA SER A 193 -2.86 -8.28 -15.68
C SER A 193 -2.84 -9.79 -15.92
N VAL A 194 -2.62 -10.55 -14.84
CA VAL A 194 -2.60 -12.01 -14.86
C VAL A 194 -3.60 -12.53 -13.85
N GLU A 195 -4.44 -13.44 -14.28
CA GLU A 195 -5.52 -14.04 -13.49
C GLU A 195 -5.56 -15.56 -13.73
N LYS A 196 -6.15 -16.30 -12.78
CA LYS A 196 -6.56 -17.69 -12.99
C LYS A 196 -8.03 -17.71 -13.39
N ASP A 197 -8.35 -18.44 -14.44
CA ASP A 197 -9.72 -18.77 -14.87
C ASP A 197 -9.83 -20.30 -14.85
N GLY A 198 -10.27 -20.83 -13.70
CA GLY A 198 -10.03 -22.23 -13.32
C GLY A 198 -8.54 -22.58 -13.36
N ASP A 199 -8.19 -23.68 -14.04
CA ASP A 199 -6.79 -24.08 -14.26
C ASP A 199 -6.03 -23.18 -15.24
N GLN A 200 -6.71 -22.34 -16.03
CA GLN A 200 -6.08 -21.55 -17.08
C GLN A 200 -5.43 -20.27 -16.53
N THR A 201 -4.13 -20.08 -16.77
CA THR A 201 -3.51 -18.76 -16.58
C THR A 201 -3.85 -17.84 -17.76
N VAL A 202 -4.52 -16.73 -17.47
CA VAL A 202 -4.91 -15.72 -18.47
C VAL A 202 -4.01 -14.49 -18.30
N LEU A 203 -3.43 -14.02 -19.40
CA LEU A 203 -2.70 -12.76 -19.52
C LEU A 203 -3.58 -11.76 -20.29
N ARG A 204 -4.06 -10.73 -19.60
CA ARG A 204 -4.95 -9.72 -20.15
C ARG A 204 -4.19 -8.43 -20.43
N VAL A 205 -4.44 -7.81 -21.58
CA VAL A 205 -4.00 -6.45 -21.90
C VAL A 205 -5.24 -5.58 -22.02
N GLN A 206 -5.23 -4.45 -21.31
CA GLN A 206 -6.26 -3.43 -21.38
C GLN A 206 -5.68 -2.14 -21.98
N ARG A 207 -6.37 -1.58 -22.98
CA ARG A 207 -5.93 -0.34 -23.63
C ARG A 207 -6.33 0.86 -22.80
N VAL A 208 -5.37 1.72 -22.47
CA VAL A 208 -5.64 2.96 -21.72
C VAL A 208 -5.56 4.16 -22.66
N THR A 209 -6.61 4.98 -22.65
CA THR A 209 -6.68 6.22 -23.40
C THR A 209 -7.27 7.34 -22.55
N HIS A 210 -6.99 8.59 -22.94
CA HIS A 210 -7.50 9.78 -22.26
C HIS A 210 -8.35 10.61 -23.21
N GLY A 211 -9.41 11.21 -22.69
CA GLY A 211 -10.27 12.13 -23.42
C GLY A 211 -10.99 13.11 -22.49
N GLN A 212 -11.97 13.84 -23.04
CA GLN A 212 -12.87 14.66 -22.25
C GLN A 212 -14.32 14.20 -22.40
N THR A 213 -15.05 14.16 -21.29
CA THR A 213 -16.50 13.94 -21.26
C THR A 213 -17.19 15.21 -20.76
N THR A 214 -18.47 15.38 -21.11
CA THR A 214 -19.30 16.50 -20.66
C THR A 214 -20.59 15.95 -20.07
N LYS A 215 -20.96 16.42 -18.88
CA LYS A 215 -22.23 16.10 -18.21
C LYS A 215 -23.06 17.37 -18.05
N THR A 216 -24.34 17.31 -18.37
CA THR A 216 -25.28 18.38 -18.01
C THR A 216 -25.87 18.06 -16.64
N VAL A 217 -25.83 19.04 -15.74
CA VAL A 217 -26.37 18.93 -14.38
C VAL A 217 -27.34 20.08 -14.16
N ALA A 218 -28.54 19.78 -13.67
CA ALA A 218 -29.55 20.77 -13.37
C ALA A 218 -29.13 21.69 -12.20
N ILE A 219 -29.57 22.94 -12.26
CA ILE A 219 -29.46 23.93 -11.19
C ILE A 219 -30.89 24.19 -10.70
N PRO A 220 -31.28 23.69 -9.52
CA PRO A 220 -32.65 23.84 -9.04
C PRO A 220 -33.00 25.33 -8.84
N HIS A 221 -34.19 25.72 -9.29
CA HIS A 221 -34.69 27.09 -9.11
C HIS A 221 -35.19 27.36 -7.68
N GLY A 222 -35.13 28.62 -7.26
CA GLY A 222 -35.66 29.10 -5.99
C GLY A 222 -37.13 29.50 -6.06
N THR A 223 -37.62 30.08 -4.97
CA THR A 223 -38.94 30.72 -4.91
C THR A 223 -38.81 32.07 -4.22
N GLN A 224 -39.37 33.12 -4.83
CA GLN A 224 -39.39 34.48 -4.31
C GLN A 224 -40.83 34.93 -4.08
N THR A 225 -41.08 35.57 -2.94
CA THR A 225 -42.40 36.09 -2.57
C THR A 225 -42.39 37.61 -2.68
N VAL A 226 -43.39 38.18 -3.35
CA VAL A 226 -43.54 39.62 -3.56
C VAL A 226 -44.91 40.06 -3.06
N ILE A 227 -44.99 41.15 -2.29
CA ILE A 227 -46.27 41.71 -1.84
C ILE A 227 -46.91 42.47 -3.01
N ASP A 228 -48.20 42.23 -3.24
CA ASP A 228 -48.98 42.79 -4.33
C ASP A 228 -50.29 43.36 -3.80
N ASP A 229 -50.33 44.69 -3.63
CA ASP A 229 -51.48 45.44 -3.07
C ASP A 229 -52.77 45.33 -3.91
N SER A 230 -52.73 44.67 -5.08
CA SER A 230 -53.92 44.38 -5.89
C SER A 230 -54.63 43.06 -5.54
N LEU A 231 -53.98 42.18 -4.76
CA LEU A 231 -54.55 40.91 -4.29
C LEU A 231 -55.22 41.08 -2.92
N ALA A 232 -56.20 40.23 -2.61
CA ALA A 232 -56.85 40.25 -1.30
C ALA A 232 -55.86 39.76 -0.19
N PRO A 233 -55.96 40.27 1.05
CA PRO A 233 -55.06 39.84 2.14
C PRO A 233 -55.00 38.32 2.33
N GLY A 234 -53.80 37.74 2.14
CA GLY A 234 -53.57 36.29 2.20
C GLY A 234 -53.89 35.49 0.92
N GLU A 235 -54.38 36.14 -0.15
CA GLU A 235 -54.47 35.55 -1.48
C GLU A 235 -53.07 35.39 -2.09
N THR A 236 -52.83 34.31 -2.84
CA THR A 236 -51.53 34.03 -3.46
C THR A 236 -51.67 33.66 -4.93
N VAL A 237 -50.78 34.20 -5.78
CA VAL A 237 -50.82 34.01 -7.24
C VAL A 237 -49.40 33.84 -7.77
N VAL A 238 -49.12 32.74 -8.47
CA VAL A 238 -47.85 32.58 -9.21
C VAL A 238 -47.82 33.58 -10.36
N ARG A 239 -46.89 34.54 -10.32
CA ARG A 239 -46.68 35.55 -11.38
C ARG A 239 -45.64 35.09 -12.40
N ILE A 240 -44.63 34.33 -11.96
CA ILE A 240 -43.63 33.69 -12.82
C ILE A 240 -43.51 32.24 -12.37
N GLN A 241 -43.74 31.29 -13.28
CA GLN A 241 -43.43 29.89 -13.04
C GLN A 241 -41.91 29.71 -13.18
N GLY A 242 -41.27 29.17 -12.16
CA GLY A 242 -39.83 28.93 -12.18
C GLY A 242 -39.43 27.74 -13.05
N GLU A 243 -38.17 27.77 -13.50
CA GLU A 243 -37.56 26.78 -14.38
C GLU A 243 -36.11 26.52 -13.95
N ASP A 244 -35.73 25.25 -13.83
CA ASP A 244 -34.37 24.86 -13.49
C ASP A 244 -33.36 25.30 -14.55
N GLY A 245 -32.22 25.80 -14.07
CA GLY A 245 -31.06 26.09 -14.88
C GLY A 245 -30.26 24.83 -15.20
N GLU A 246 -29.18 24.99 -15.95
CA GLU A 246 -28.28 23.91 -16.34
C GLU A 246 -26.84 24.41 -16.30
N LYS A 247 -25.94 23.54 -15.85
CA LYS A 247 -24.49 23.67 -16.03
C LYS A 247 -23.96 22.49 -16.81
N THR A 248 -23.00 22.74 -17.70
CA THR A 248 -22.17 21.70 -18.31
C THR A 248 -20.88 21.58 -17.52
N GLU A 249 -20.62 20.38 -17.03
CA GLU A 249 -19.40 20.00 -16.31
C GLU A 249 -18.53 19.17 -17.25
N THR A 250 -17.30 19.65 -17.48
CA THR A 250 -16.32 19.00 -18.37
C THR A 250 -15.29 18.27 -17.52
N TYR A 251 -15.09 16.99 -17.81
CA TYR A 251 -14.16 16.12 -17.10
C TYR A 251 -13.02 15.70 -18.03
N ASN A 252 -11.81 15.57 -17.49
CA ASN A 252 -10.78 14.73 -18.08
C ASN A 252 -11.05 13.29 -17.63
N THR A 253 -11.20 12.37 -18.59
CA THR A 253 -11.62 10.99 -18.36
C THR A 253 -10.57 10.02 -18.89
N THR A 254 -10.12 9.14 -18.00
CA THR A 254 -9.35 7.93 -18.37
C THR A 254 -10.34 6.86 -18.81
N PHE A 255 -10.07 6.23 -19.95
CA PHE A 255 -10.82 5.08 -20.46
C PHE A 255 -9.92 3.83 -20.45
N VAL A 256 -10.51 2.70 -20.07
CA VAL A 256 -9.88 1.37 -20.07
C VAL A 256 -10.73 0.47 -20.96
N ASP A 257 -10.14 -0.05 -22.04
CA ASP A 257 -10.84 -0.79 -23.11
C ASP A 257 -12.06 -0.04 -23.69
N GLY A 258 -12.03 1.30 -23.64
CA GLY A 258 -13.11 2.19 -24.09
C GLY A 258 -14.20 2.49 -23.06
N VAL A 259 -14.15 1.89 -21.87
CA VAL A 259 -15.04 2.16 -20.74
C VAL A 259 -14.42 3.21 -19.82
N ALA A 260 -15.21 4.18 -19.32
CA ALA A 260 -14.69 5.20 -18.41
C ALA A 260 -14.30 4.58 -17.05
N ASP A 261 -13.08 4.88 -16.59
CA ASP A 261 -12.44 4.31 -15.39
C ASP A 261 -12.27 5.35 -14.28
N THR A 262 -11.75 6.55 -14.62
CA THR A 262 -11.63 7.68 -13.68
C THR A 262 -11.98 8.98 -14.37
N GLU A 263 -12.68 9.88 -13.66
CA GLU A 263 -13.03 11.22 -14.15
C GLU A 263 -12.56 12.29 -13.17
N THR A 264 -12.03 13.40 -13.70
CA THR A 264 -11.59 14.56 -12.91
C THR A 264 -12.22 15.84 -13.47
N LEU A 265 -12.92 16.60 -12.64
CA LEU A 265 -13.61 17.83 -13.06
C LEU A 265 -12.59 18.90 -13.44
N VAL A 266 -12.67 19.40 -14.67
CA VAL A 266 -11.78 20.45 -15.22
C VAL A 266 -12.45 21.81 -15.17
N SER A 267 -13.73 21.87 -15.52
CA SER A 267 -14.52 23.10 -15.53
C SER A 267 -16.01 22.83 -15.36
N SER A 268 -16.72 23.82 -14.82
CA SER A 268 -18.16 23.80 -14.61
C SER A 268 -18.70 25.15 -15.09
N THR A 269 -19.52 25.13 -16.15
CA THR A 269 -20.01 26.35 -16.83
C THR A 269 -21.53 26.34 -16.83
N VAL A 270 -22.15 27.38 -16.27
CA VAL A 270 -23.61 27.56 -16.35
C VAL A 270 -23.99 27.87 -17.79
N THR A 271 -24.77 26.98 -18.41
CA THR A 271 -25.26 27.09 -19.80
C THR A 271 -26.66 27.68 -19.87
N LYS A 272 -27.44 27.53 -18.79
CA LYS A 272 -28.79 28.07 -18.63
C LYS A 272 -28.94 28.55 -17.18
N LEU A 273 -29.31 29.81 -16.98
CA LEU A 273 -29.61 30.33 -15.64
C LEU A 273 -30.94 29.74 -15.15
N ALA A 274 -31.03 29.44 -13.85
CA ALA A 274 -32.30 29.10 -13.22
C ALA A 274 -33.18 30.36 -13.12
N VAL A 275 -34.49 30.18 -13.22
CA VAL A 275 -35.50 31.23 -13.08
C VAL A 275 -36.34 30.89 -11.87
N ASP A 276 -36.32 31.73 -10.83
CA ASP A 276 -37.08 31.49 -9.60
C ASP A 276 -38.61 31.58 -9.85
N THR A 277 -39.37 30.74 -9.12
CA THR A 277 -40.83 30.88 -9.07
C THR A 277 -41.18 32.14 -8.29
N VAL A 278 -41.88 33.10 -8.90
CA VAL A 278 -42.33 34.32 -8.23
C VAL A 278 -43.79 34.19 -7.83
N ILE A 279 -44.06 34.23 -6.52
CA ILE A 279 -45.39 34.20 -5.93
C ILE A 279 -45.74 35.61 -5.46
N ALA A 280 -46.76 36.22 -6.06
CA ALA A 280 -47.39 37.41 -5.49
C ALA A 280 -48.30 37.01 -4.34
N VAL A 281 -48.29 37.79 -3.26
CA VAL A 281 -49.18 37.62 -2.10
C VAL A 281 -49.84 38.94 -1.74
N GLY A 282 -51.14 38.91 -1.43
CA GLY A 282 -51.84 40.10 -0.96
C GLY A 282 -51.34 40.57 0.40
N PRO A 283 -51.32 41.89 0.67
CA PRO A 283 -50.73 42.47 1.88
C PRO A 283 -51.37 41.90 3.15
N GLU A 284 -50.56 41.72 4.19
CA GLU A 284 -51.02 41.10 5.44
C GLU A 284 -52.17 41.91 6.06
N LYS A 285 -53.22 41.20 6.52
CA LYS A 285 -54.46 41.82 7.00
C LYS A 285 -54.20 42.57 8.30
N VAL A 286 -53.99 43.88 8.22
CA VAL A 286 -53.90 44.76 9.39
C VAL A 286 -55.24 44.76 10.13
N GLU A 287 -55.31 44.03 11.25
CA GLU A 287 -56.47 44.07 12.14
C GLU A 287 -56.42 45.34 13.01
N THR A 288 -57.23 46.33 12.65
CA THR A 288 -57.36 47.58 13.40
C THR A 288 -57.82 47.31 14.83
N PRO A 289 -57.11 47.77 15.87
CA PRO A 289 -57.61 47.72 17.24
C PRO A 289 -58.95 48.46 17.34
N ALA A 290 -59.95 47.83 17.97
CA ALA A 290 -61.29 48.40 18.04
C ALA A 290 -61.34 49.66 18.93
N GLU A 291 -61.61 50.81 18.32
CA GLU A 291 -61.80 52.08 19.03
C GLU A 291 -63.13 52.06 19.80
N ASN A 292 -63.04 51.91 21.12
CA ASN A 292 -64.20 51.74 21.98
C ASN A 292 -64.72 53.10 22.48
N GLY A 293 -65.95 53.47 22.12
CA GLY A 293 -66.51 54.80 22.33
C GLY A 293 -66.70 55.18 23.80
N THR A 294 -66.44 56.45 24.13
CA THR A 294 -66.57 57.00 25.49
C THR A 294 -68.01 57.04 25.99
N GLY A 295 -68.31 56.29 27.06
CA GLY A 295 -69.47 56.51 27.94
C GLY A 295 -69.07 57.27 29.20
N SER A 296 -69.90 58.21 29.67
CA SER A 296 -69.60 59.07 30.82
C SER A 296 -70.10 58.50 32.15
N GLU A 297 -69.33 58.74 33.22
CA GLU A 297 -69.72 58.78 34.64
C GLU A 297 -70.34 57.51 35.30
N ALA A 298 -70.29 57.33 36.63
CA ALA A 298 -69.34 57.76 37.66
C ALA A 298 -69.65 57.03 38.97
N ALA A 299 -68.64 56.92 39.86
CA ALA A 299 -68.68 56.31 41.20
C ALA A 299 -68.98 54.78 41.25
N GLY A 300 -68.36 54.01 42.14
CA GLY A 300 -67.25 54.34 43.04
C GLY A 300 -67.17 53.40 44.25
N GLY A 301 -65.96 53.06 44.68
CA GLY A 301 -65.71 52.33 45.93
C GLY A 301 -64.87 51.05 45.78
N ASP A 302 -63.57 51.20 46.04
CA ASP A 302 -62.63 50.30 46.72
C ASP A 302 -62.57 48.77 46.41
N GLY A 303 -61.35 48.20 46.47
CA GLY A 303 -61.13 46.75 46.34
C GLY A 303 -59.83 46.37 45.64
N THR A 304 -58.80 45.99 46.41
CA THR A 304 -57.49 45.51 45.90
C THR A 304 -57.52 44.08 45.35
N THR A 305 -56.81 43.79 44.25
CA THR A 305 -55.74 42.74 44.14
C THR A 305 -55.33 42.42 42.69
N GLY A 306 -54.07 42.03 42.48
CA GLY A 306 -53.64 41.12 41.39
C GLY A 306 -53.03 41.72 40.10
N SER A 307 -51.78 41.35 39.80
CA SER A 307 -51.14 41.43 38.47
C SER A 307 -50.68 40.02 38.06
N PRO A 308 -50.53 39.68 36.75
CA PRO A 308 -49.20 39.82 36.11
C PRO A 308 -49.15 39.98 34.55
N SER A 309 -48.03 40.54 34.04
CA SER A 309 -47.49 40.33 32.66
C SER A 309 -48.36 40.81 31.45
N PRO A 310 -47.90 40.78 30.17
CA PRO A 310 -46.66 40.20 29.59
C PRO A 310 -45.87 41.07 28.57
N SER A 311 -44.75 40.53 28.07
CA SER A 311 -44.09 40.80 26.77
C SER A 311 -43.01 39.72 26.55
N PRO A 312 -42.69 39.29 25.30
CA PRO A 312 -41.69 39.99 24.49
C PRO A 312 -41.91 39.96 22.95
N SER A 313 -41.12 40.75 22.23
CA SER A 313 -40.92 40.63 20.77
C SER A 313 -39.65 39.81 20.46
N ALA A 314 -39.53 39.29 19.24
CA ALA A 314 -38.32 38.68 18.73
C ALA A 314 -37.85 39.33 17.43
N SER A 315 -36.54 39.33 17.22
CA SER A 315 -35.87 39.61 15.95
C SER A 315 -34.71 38.61 15.84
N SER A 316 -34.12 38.43 14.65
CA SER A 316 -32.69 38.17 14.54
C SER A 316 -32.20 38.17 13.11
N GLY A 317 -30.88 38.37 12.99
CA GLY A 317 -30.06 37.74 11.97
C GLY A 317 -28.68 37.45 12.58
N SER A 318 -27.87 36.66 11.86
CA SER A 318 -26.44 36.43 12.08
C SER A 318 -26.00 35.46 13.20
N ALA A 319 -24.86 34.81 12.88
CA ALA A 319 -23.83 34.21 13.75
C ALA A 319 -24.10 32.91 14.55
N SER A 320 -23.05 32.08 14.54
CA SER A 320 -22.75 30.95 15.44
C SER A 320 -21.77 31.42 16.55
N PRO A 321 -21.19 30.55 17.43
CA PRO A 321 -21.54 29.18 17.83
C PRO A 321 -21.51 28.98 19.38
N SER A 322 -21.55 27.70 19.82
CA SER A 322 -20.75 27.12 20.92
C SER A 322 -21.44 26.59 22.20
N GLU A 323 -21.00 25.37 22.55
CA GLU A 323 -20.89 24.73 23.88
C GLU A 323 -22.13 24.17 24.62
N ASP A 324 -21.85 23.10 25.38
CA ASP A 324 -22.74 22.12 26.06
C ASP A 324 -22.56 22.27 27.60
N PRO A 325 -23.51 21.87 28.46
CA PRO A 325 -23.44 20.51 29.01
C PRO A 325 -24.78 19.83 29.41
N THR A 326 -24.72 18.49 29.52
CA THR A 326 -25.72 17.54 30.07
C THR A 326 -26.25 17.86 31.49
N PRO A 327 -27.38 17.26 31.94
CA PRO A 327 -27.28 16.03 32.76
C PRO A 327 -28.41 14.97 32.60
N SER A 328 -28.25 13.85 33.33
CA SER A 328 -29.02 12.58 33.38
C SER A 328 -30.39 12.66 34.11
N ASP A 329 -31.40 11.82 33.76
CA ASP A 329 -31.70 10.61 34.59
C ASP A 329 -32.72 9.55 34.10
N SER A 330 -32.24 8.29 34.08
CA SER A 330 -32.79 7.03 34.65
C SER A 330 -34.30 6.67 34.66
N ALA A 331 -34.68 5.53 34.03
CA ALA A 331 -35.45 4.41 34.65
C ALA A 331 -35.82 3.17 33.73
N THR A 332 -35.06 2.07 33.88
CA THR A 332 -35.45 0.64 33.99
C THR A 332 -36.79 0.05 33.42
N SER A 333 -36.74 -1.01 32.58
CA SER A 333 -37.57 -2.25 32.74
C SER A 333 -37.28 -3.45 31.77
N THR A 334 -36.71 -4.53 32.33
CA THR A 334 -36.98 -5.99 32.13
C THR A 334 -37.35 -6.63 30.76
N SER A 335 -36.67 -7.76 30.46
CA SER A 335 -37.04 -8.80 29.45
C SER A 335 -37.80 -9.99 30.10
N PRO A 336 -38.50 -10.86 29.33
CA PRO A 336 -37.93 -12.20 29.07
C PRO A 336 -38.25 -12.84 27.69
N THR A 337 -37.51 -13.91 27.37
CA THR A 337 -37.71 -14.83 26.22
C THR A 337 -38.89 -15.81 26.42
N PRO A 338 -39.32 -16.54 25.36
CA PRO A 338 -39.04 -17.99 25.37
C PRO A 338 -38.64 -18.58 24.00
N SER A 339 -38.13 -19.83 24.02
CA SER A 339 -37.65 -20.59 22.85
C SER A 339 -38.67 -21.65 22.40
N GLU A 340 -38.60 -22.11 21.14
CA GLU A 340 -39.06 -23.47 20.80
C GLU A 340 -38.29 -24.09 19.61
N LYS A 341 -38.55 -25.37 19.30
CA LYS A 341 -37.67 -26.28 18.53
C LYS A 341 -38.48 -27.02 17.43
N PRO A 342 -37.91 -27.28 16.23
CA PRO A 342 -38.64 -27.88 15.11
C PRO A 342 -38.92 -29.39 15.25
N SER A 343 -39.93 -29.86 14.49
CA SER A 343 -40.43 -31.25 14.42
C SER A 343 -40.48 -31.76 12.97
N THR A 344 -40.27 -33.07 12.78
CA THR A 344 -40.28 -33.78 11.49
C THR A 344 -41.64 -34.45 11.18
N PRO A 345 -41.85 -34.93 9.95
CA PRO A 345 -42.28 -36.33 9.77
C PRO A 345 -41.68 -37.06 8.55
N SER A 346 -41.97 -38.36 8.43
CA SER A 346 -41.49 -39.30 7.39
C SER A 346 -42.59 -40.33 7.03
N THR A 347 -42.54 -41.14 5.95
CA THR A 347 -41.45 -41.37 4.97
C THR A 347 -41.90 -41.07 3.52
N THR A 348 -42.15 -41.96 2.54
CA THR A 348 -42.19 -43.44 2.42
C THR A 348 -41.77 -43.87 1.00
N GLU A 349 -41.56 -45.18 0.79
CA GLU A 349 -40.93 -45.83 -0.37
C GLU A 349 -41.65 -45.69 -1.73
N THR A 350 -40.89 -45.69 -2.84
CA THR A 350 -41.00 -46.74 -3.89
C THR A 350 -39.88 -46.71 -4.95
N THR A 351 -39.39 -47.90 -5.31
CA THR A 351 -38.64 -48.29 -6.55
C THR A 351 -38.97 -49.79 -6.79
N PRO A 352 -38.91 -50.37 -8.00
CA PRO A 352 -37.82 -50.34 -9.01
C PRO A 352 -38.36 -50.03 -10.44
N SER A 353 -37.78 -50.34 -11.63
CA SER A 353 -36.80 -51.35 -12.08
C SER A 353 -36.15 -51.07 -13.47
N THR A 354 -35.14 -51.87 -13.84
CA THR A 354 -34.35 -51.85 -15.10
C THR A 354 -35.03 -52.55 -16.28
N PRO A 355 -34.68 -52.21 -17.54
CA PRO A 355 -33.88 -53.10 -18.42
C PRO A 355 -32.91 -52.35 -19.36
N ALA A 356 -31.97 -52.93 -20.14
CA ALA A 356 -31.22 -54.20 -20.10
C ALA A 356 -30.01 -54.10 -21.08
N THR A 357 -29.04 -55.02 -21.01
CA THR A 357 -27.80 -55.06 -21.83
C THR A 357 -28.03 -55.51 -23.29
N PRO A 358 -27.03 -55.35 -24.19
CA PRO A 358 -26.28 -56.54 -24.61
C PRO A 358 -24.74 -56.38 -24.62
N GLU A 359 -24.05 -57.51 -24.83
CA GLU A 359 -22.66 -57.80 -24.44
C GLU A 359 -21.75 -58.07 -25.65
N ALA A 360 -20.47 -57.62 -25.61
CA ALA A 360 -19.41 -58.09 -26.52
C ALA A 360 -17.97 -57.85 -25.99
N THR A 361 -17.49 -58.81 -25.21
CA THR A 361 -16.12 -59.04 -24.72
C THR A 361 -14.98 -58.83 -25.74
N GLN A 362 -13.87 -58.16 -25.35
CA GLN A 362 -12.50 -58.73 -25.32
C GLN A 362 -11.39 -57.80 -24.77
N LYS A 363 -10.38 -58.43 -24.13
CA LYS A 363 -9.13 -57.93 -23.52
C LYS A 363 -8.10 -59.08 -23.75
N PRO A 364 -6.82 -58.87 -24.17
CA PRO A 364 -5.76 -58.42 -23.24
C PRO A 364 -4.51 -57.69 -23.81
N SER A 365 -3.59 -57.34 -22.89
CA SER A 365 -2.15 -57.06 -23.12
C SER A 365 -1.79 -55.73 -23.85
N GLU A 366 -0.63 -55.07 -23.61
CA GLU A 366 0.48 -55.34 -22.67
C GLU A 366 1.27 -54.08 -22.30
N GLN A 367 2.03 -54.12 -21.19
CA GLN A 367 3.00 -53.10 -20.75
C GLN A 367 3.98 -53.80 -19.76
N PRO A 368 5.25 -53.37 -19.55
CA PRO A 368 6.06 -52.34 -20.22
C PRO A 368 7.38 -52.86 -20.83
N SER A 369 8.10 -52.01 -21.57
CA SER A 369 9.52 -52.21 -21.90
C SER A 369 10.30 -50.89 -21.87
N SER A 370 11.37 -50.83 -21.07
CA SER A 370 12.41 -49.80 -21.12
C SER A 370 13.62 -50.36 -21.88
N PRO A 371 14.39 -49.52 -22.59
CA PRO A 371 15.83 -49.73 -22.58
C PRO A 371 16.68 -48.45 -22.47
N ALA A 372 17.85 -48.62 -21.86
CA ALA A 372 18.99 -47.70 -21.88
C ALA A 372 20.28 -48.52 -21.67
N PRO A 373 21.49 -47.98 -21.88
CA PRO A 373 21.92 -46.94 -22.82
C PRO A 373 23.09 -47.42 -23.72
N SER A 374 23.47 -46.68 -24.77
CA SER A 374 24.89 -46.51 -25.22
C SER A 374 25.06 -45.72 -26.54
N SER A 375 25.96 -44.74 -26.54
CA SER A 375 27.20 -44.70 -27.37
C SER A 375 27.77 -43.27 -27.51
N LYS A 376 29.04 -43.15 -27.92
CA LYS A 376 29.82 -41.89 -27.97
C LYS A 376 30.84 -41.93 -29.13
N PRO A 377 30.98 -40.83 -29.88
CA PRO A 377 32.29 -40.21 -30.14
C PRO A 377 32.27 -38.71 -29.75
N SER A 378 33.25 -38.10 -29.09
CA SER A 378 34.73 -38.04 -29.28
C SER A 378 35.17 -36.93 -30.27
N VAL A 379 36.43 -36.47 -30.15
CA VAL A 379 37.05 -35.30 -30.85
C VAL A 379 36.64 -33.92 -30.30
N SER A 380 37.51 -32.92 -30.04
CA SER A 380 38.96 -32.92 -29.70
C SER A 380 39.40 -31.55 -29.14
N THR A 381 40.33 -31.54 -28.18
CA THR A 381 41.04 -30.32 -27.71
C THR A 381 42.33 -30.08 -28.50
N PRO A 382 42.77 -28.82 -28.66
CA PRO A 382 44.20 -28.52 -28.62
C PRO A 382 44.53 -27.32 -27.71
N THR A 383 45.46 -27.53 -26.77
CA THR A 383 46.11 -26.47 -25.98
C THR A 383 47.41 -26.05 -26.66
N GLN A 384 47.69 -24.75 -26.80
CA GLN A 384 49.08 -24.26 -26.88
C GLN A 384 49.27 -22.77 -26.55
N LYS A 385 50.48 -22.47 -26.04
CA LYS A 385 51.08 -21.21 -25.59
C LYS A 385 52.61 -21.48 -25.57
N PRO A 386 53.59 -20.54 -25.61
CA PRO A 386 53.59 -19.06 -25.72
C PRO A 386 54.34 -18.56 -26.99
N THR A 387 54.59 -17.27 -27.30
CA THR A 387 55.54 -16.32 -26.66
C THR A 387 55.56 -14.91 -27.31
N THR A 388 55.78 -13.87 -26.46
CA THR A 388 56.51 -12.58 -26.67
C THR A 388 56.43 -11.74 -27.97
N GLY A 389 56.10 -10.44 -27.79
CA GLY A 389 56.32 -9.33 -28.73
C GLY A 389 55.06 -8.48 -28.96
N GLY A 390 55.03 -7.14 -28.95
CA GLY A 390 56.01 -6.15 -28.47
C GLY A 390 56.27 -4.97 -29.42
N SER A 391 55.50 -3.87 -29.34
CA SER A 391 55.97 -2.50 -29.70
C SER A 391 55.00 -1.36 -29.30
N SER A 392 55.61 -0.23 -28.87
CA SER A 392 55.23 1.20 -28.96
C SER A 392 53.80 1.69 -29.33
N GLY A 393 53.34 2.73 -28.61
CA GLY A 393 52.28 3.68 -29.05
C GLY A 393 51.39 4.15 -27.89
N SER A 394 51.83 5.02 -26.96
CA SER A 394 52.08 6.46 -27.12
C SER A 394 50.83 7.27 -27.54
N GLY A 395 50.14 7.87 -26.57
CA GLY A 395 49.02 8.80 -26.75
C GLY A 395 48.66 9.44 -25.41
N ASN A 396 48.73 10.77 -25.30
CA ASN A 396 48.71 11.49 -24.02
C ASN A 396 47.64 12.60 -23.97
N SER A 397 46.64 12.41 -23.09
CA SER A 397 45.97 13.46 -22.32
C SER A 397 45.10 12.79 -21.23
N GLY A 398 44.94 13.31 -20.01
CA GLY A 398 45.60 14.46 -19.40
C GLY A 398 44.67 15.65 -19.15
N ASN A 399 43.73 15.52 -18.20
CA ASN A 399 43.19 16.66 -17.47
C ASN A 399 42.81 16.27 -16.04
N SER A 400 43.03 17.18 -15.09
CA SER A 400 42.73 17.01 -13.67
C SER A 400 42.13 18.31 -13.14
N GLY A 401 40.88 18.28 -12.68
CA GLY A 401 40.18 19.44 -12.12
C GLY A 401 39.77 19.20 -10.67
N ASN A 402 40.34 19.95 -9.73
CA ASN A 402 40.03 19.89 -8.30
C ASN A 402 39.69 21.29 -7.76
N SER A 403 38.47 21.45 -7.28
CA SER A 403 38.00 22.52 -6.39
C SER A 403 36.60 22.13 -5.89
N GLY A 404 36.18 22.42 -4.67
CA GLY A 404 36.80 23.28 -3.65
C GLY A 404 35.76 24.31 -3.18
N SER A 405 35.29 24.17 -1.95
CA SER A 405 34.12 24.89 -1.42
C SER A 405 34.34 26.39 -1.27
N SER A 406 33.29 27.20 -1.44
CA SER A 406 33.16 28.48 -0.74
C SER A 406 31.70 28.87 -0.51
N SER A 407 31.45 29.53 0.61
CA SER A 407 30.16 30.12 1.00
C SER A 407 29.97 31.50 0.38
N GLY A 408 28.71 31.89 0.14
CA GLY A 408 28.36 33.23 -0.32
C GLY A 408 27.07 33.72 0.32
N SER A 409 27.18 34.49 1.40
CA SER A 409 26.04 35.19 2.00
C SER A 409 25.68 36.43 1.17
N ASN A 410 24.38 36.69 0.98
CA ASN A 410 23.90 38.00 0.54
C ASN A 410 22.59 38.36 1.26
N ASN A 411 22.28 39.65 1.42
CA ASN A 411 21.31 40.15 2.42
C ASN A 411 20.26 41.12 1.82
N GLY A 412 19.03 41.06 2.36
CA GLY A 412 17.92 42.00 2.14
C GLY A 412 17.00 41.64 0.96
N SER A 413 15.69 41.43 1.11
CA SER A 413 14.77 42.30 1.86
C SER A 413 13.43 41.63 2.19
N ASN A 414 13.00 41.80 3.44
CA ASN A 414 11.63 41.82 3.98
C ASN A 414 10.49 41.08 3.22
N GLY A 415 10.08 39.94 3.74
CA GLY A 415 8.79 39.30 3.46
C GLY A 415 8.41 38.36 4.61
N SER A 416 7.23 38.55 5.23
CA SER A 416 6.82 37.79 6.41
C SER A 416 6.58 36.32 6.06
N ASN A 417 7.34 35.41 6.69
CA ASN A 417 7.14 33.97 6.57
C ASN A 417 6.90 33.34 7.96
N SER A 418 5.85 32.54 8.09
CA SER A 418 5.55 31.78 9.30
C SER A 418 6.40 30.52 9.32
N GLY A 419 7.63 30.63 9.84
CA GLY A 419 8.59 29.54 9.84
C GLY A 419 8.15 28.37 10.74
N SER A 420 7.69 27.27 10.13
CA SER A 420 7.57 26.00 10.84
C SER A 420 8.97 25.48 11.20
N ASN A 421 9.23 25.28 12.48
CA ASN A 421 10.49 24.72 12.98
C ASN A 421 10.49 23.19 12.82
N ASN A 422 10.53 22.70 11.58
CA ASN A 422 10.56 21.27 11.28
C ASN A 422 11.95 20.70 11.61
N SER A 423 12.16 20.31 12.87
CA SER A 423 13.25 19.41 13.24
C SER A 423 12.75 17.98 13.12
N ASP A 424 13.26 17.20 12.16
CA ASP A 424 12.78 15.83 11.86
C ASP A 424 13.08 14.80 12.98
N THR A 425 13.57 15.26 14.13
CA THR A 425 13.83 14.48 15.34
C THR A 425 12.81 14.83 16.44
N PRO A 426 12.12 13.84 17.05
CA PRO A 426 11.18 14.10 18.14
C PRO A 426 11.87 14.75 19.37
N PRO A 427 11.19 15.63 20.11
CA PRO A 427 11.77 16.32 21.26
C PRO A 427 12.06 15.35 22.41
N THR A 428 13.27 15.38 22.95
CA THR A 428 13.69 14.50 24.05
C THR A 428 13.40 15.12 25.42
N GLY A 429 12.69 14.40 26.29
CA GLY A 429 12.47 14.81 27.68
C GLY A 429 11.18 15.60 27.94
N VAL A 430 10.29 15.68 26.95
CA VAL A 430 8.91 16.18 27.11
C VAL A 430 7.99 15.13 27.74
N SER A 431 6.78 15.52 28.14
CA SER A 431 5.73 14.59 28.56
C SER A 431 5.23 13.71 27.40
N ARG A 432 4.49 12.64 27.73
CA ARG A 432 3.85 11.77 26.73
C ARG A 432 2.96 12.58 25.80
N ASP A 433 2.10 13.42 26.39
CA ASP A 433 1.06 14.17 25.72
C ASP A 433 1.68 15.19 24.74
N GLU A 434 2.74 15.89 25.14
CA GLU A 434 3.54 16.75 24.25
C GLU A 434 4.21 15.98 23.10
N LEU A 435 4.70 14.77 23.36
CA LEU A 435 5.28 13.89 22.34
C LEU A 435 4.21 13.39 21.35
N GLU A 436 3.02 13.07 21.85
CA GLU A 436 1.86 12.62 21.10
C GLU A 436 1.36 13.74 20.17
N THR A 437 1.16 14.96 20.69
CA THR A 437 0.86 16.17 19.88
C THR A 437 1.96 16.51 18.87
N TRP A 438 3.24 16.25 19.18
CA TRP A 438 4.31 16.40 18.20
C TRP A 438 4.13 15.42 17.03
N TYR A 439 3.88 14.13 17.32
CA TYR A 439 3.66 13.12 16.28
C TYR A 439 2.36 13.34 15.47
N GLU A 440 1.27 13.81 16.09
CA GLU A 440 0.02 14.16 15.40
C GLU A 440 0.20 15.20 14.30
N ASN A 441 1.12 16.15 14.50
CA ASN A 441 1.37 17.23 13.54
C ASN A 441 2.48 16.87 12.53
N HIS A 442 3.46 16.05 12.90
CA HIS A 442 4.62 15.75 12.04
C HIS A 442 4.51 14.43 11.25
N ASN A 443 3.69 13.46 11.65
CA ASN A 443 3.57 12.16 10.96
C ASN A 443 2.34 12.04 10.03
N ARG A 444 1.53 13.09 9.87
CA ARG A 444 0.46 13.12 8.85
C ARG A 444 1.06 13.36 7.47
N ILE A 445 0.57 12.63 6.47
CA ILE A 445 1.10 12.66 5.10
C ILE A 445 0.04 13.12 4.10
N PRO A 446 0.42 13.67 2.94
CA PRO A 446 -0.52 13.88 1.84
C PRO A 446 -1.09 12.53 1.35
N GLN A 447 -2.37 12.51 0.98
CA GLN A 447 -3.03 11.32 0.41
C GLN A 447 -2.28 10.76 -0.82
N SER A 448 -1.58 11.61 -1.58
CA SER A 448 -0.75 11.23 -2.74
C SER A 448 0.52 10.46 -2.41
N GLU A 449 0.95 10.44 -1.14
CA GLU A 449 2.17 9.75 -0.68
C GLU A 449 1.87 8.45 0.07
N ALA A 450 0.63 8.30 0.55
CA ALA A 450 0.16 7.11 1.25
C ALA A 450 0.01 5.91 0.31
N ARG A 451 0.42 4.73 0.78
CA ARG A 451 0.27 3.47 0.03
C ARG A 451 -1.14 2.90 0.16
N LEU A 452 -1.78 3.12 1.30
CA LEU A 452 -3.12 2.66 1.63
C LEU A 452 -3.82 3.69 2.54
N TRP A 453 -4.20 4.83 1.96
CA TRP A 453 -4.90 5.91 2.65
C TRP A 453 -6.30 5.49 3.10
N HIS A 454 -6.62 5.72 4.39
CA HIS A 454 -7.95 5.56 5.01
C HIS A 454 -8.74 4.32 4.54
N PRO A 455 -8.17 3.10 4.61
CA PRO A 455 -8.75 1.93 3.94
C PRO A 455 -10.05 1.43 4.56
N THR A 456 -10.90 0.85 3.72
CA THR A 456 -11.94 -0.07 4.21
C THR A 456 -11.30 -1.31 4.85
N ALA A 457 -12.03 -1.95 5.77
CA ALA A 457 -11.61 -3.21 6.38
C ALA A 457 -11.26 -4.31 5.34
N ALA A 458 -11.92 -4.33 4.18
CA ALA A 458 -11.62 -5.24 3.08
C ALA A 458 -10.25 -4.96 2.43
N GLN A 459 -9.95 -3.70 2.12
CA GLN A 459 -8.65 -3.30 1.58
C GLN A 459 -7.51 -3.54 2.59
N ALA A 460 -7.76 -3.28 3.87
CA ALA A 460 -6.82 -3.57 4.95
C ALA A 460 -6.53 -5.08 5.07
N LYS A 461 -7.57 -5.93 5.04
CA LYS A 461 -7.44 -7.39 4.98
C LYS A 461 -6.62 -7.85 3.79
N ALA A 462 -6.96 -7.39 2.58
CA ALA A 462 -6.25 -7.79 1.36
C ALA A 462 -4.77 -7.35 1.37
N TYR A 463 -4.44 -6.15 1.87
CA TYR A 463 -3.05 -5.70 2.05
C TYR A 463 -2.29 -6.55 3.08
N ALA A 464 -2.91 -6.89 4.21
CA ALA A 464 -2.31 -7.79 5.19
C ALA A 464 -2.14 -9.22 4.66
N ARG A 465 -3.10 -9.74 3.88
CA ARG A 465 -3.01 -11.06 3.26
C ARG A 465 -1.82 -11.13 2.30
N ALA A 466 -1.62 -10.11 1.47
CA ALA A 466 -0.45 -9.99 0.61
C ALA A 466 0.86 -10.04 1.40
N ASN A 467 0.96 -9.28 2.49
CA ASN A 467 2.20 -9.17 3.27
C ASN A 467 2.41 -10.32 4.29
N ALA A 468 1.37 -11.05 4.65
CA ALA A 468 1.42 -12.31 5.40
C ALA A 468 1.84 -13.49 4.50
N ALA A 469 1.27 -13.59 3.30
CA ALA A 469 1.62 -14.62 2.31
C ALA A 469 3.11 -14.62 1.97
N GLN A 470 3.72 -13.42 1.85
CA GLN A 470 5.17 -13.28 1.62
C GLN A 470 6.06 -13.72 2.78
N ARG A 471 5.49 -13.89 3.99
CA ARG A 471 6.16 -14.45 5.17
C ARG A 471 5.93 -15.97 5.32
N GLY A 472 5.20 -16.58 4.39
CA GLY A 472 4.72 -17.96 4.50
C GLY A 472 3.59 -18.16 5.51
N TRP A 473 2.97 -17.07 5.99
CA TRP A 473 1.89 -17.12 6.99
C TRP A 473 0.54 -17.34 6.30
N THR A 474 0.28 -18.59 5.94
CA THR A 474 -0.90 -19.01 5.17
C THR A 474 -1.79 -19.97 5.97
N GLY A 475 -3.03 -20.19 5.52
CA GLY A 475 -3.97 -21.12 6.17
C GLY A 475 -4.24 -20.75 7.63
N ASP A 476 -3.82 -21.60 8.57
CA ASP A 476 -4.00 -21.39 10.01
C ASP A 476 -3.36 -20.07 10.50
N ASP A 477 -2.16 -19.71 10.02
CA ASP A 477 -1.51 -18.45 10.42
C ASP A 477 -2.22 -17.22 9.84
N TRP A 478 -2.77 -17.30 8.61
CA TRP A 478 -3.65 -16.23 8.11
C TRP A 478 -4.93 -16.12 8.97
N THR A 479 -5.55 -17.26 9.25
CA THR A 479 -6.82 -17.34 10.02
C THR A 479 -6.63 -16.81 11.44
N ALA A 480 -5.48 -17.09 12.07
CA ALA A 480 -5.10 -16.56 13.37
C ALA A 480 -4.84 -15.04 13.33
N LEU A 481 -4.15 -14.53 12.31
CA LEU A 481 -3.96 -13.08 12.11
C LEU A 481 -5.29 -12.36 11.92
N GLU A 482 -6.16 -12.90 11.06
CA GLU A 482 -7.46 -12.30 10.76
C GLU A 482 -8.39 -12.32 11.97
N THR A 483 -8.42 -13.42 12.73
CA THR A 483 -9.19 -13.49 13.97
C THR A 483 -8.66 -12.50 15.01
N LEU A 484 -7.33 -12.39 15.15
CA LEU A 484 -6.67 -11.46 16.07
C LEU A 484 -7.03 -10.01 15.74
N TRP A 485 -6.72 -9.51 14.54
CA TRP A 485 -6.97 -8.10 14.20
C TRP A 485 -8.46 -7.77 14.03
N THR A 486 -9.31 -8.75 13.73
CA THR A 486 -10.78 -8.57 13.84
C THR A 486 -11.20 -8.33 15.31
N LYS A 487 -10.55 -8.97 16.28
CA LYS A 487 -10.83 -8.76 17.72
C LYS A 487 -10.21 -7.50 18.31
N GLU A 488 -9.09 -7.04 17.76
CA GLU A 488 -8.42 -5.81 18.21
C GLU A 488 -9.12 -4.53 17.69
N SER A 489 -9.35 -4.44 16.38
CA SER A 489 -9.78 -3.19 15.71
C SER A 489 -10.98 -3.34 14.77
N SER A 490 -11.45 -4.57 14.56
CA SER A 490 -12.30 -4.92 13.41
C SER A 490 -11.74 -4.45 12.06
N TRP A 491 -10.39 -4.38 11.94
CA TRP A 491 -9.65 -3.88 10.79
C TRP A 491 -9.82 -2.38 10.47
N THR A 492 -10.21 -1.57 11.46
CA THR A 492 -10.38 -0.12 11.30
C THR A 492 -9.04 0.61 11.47
N TRP A 493 -8.59 1.35 10.44
CA TRP A 493 -7.34 2.13 10.49
C TRP A 493 -7.35 3.23 11.56
N SER A 494 -8.52 3.78 11.86
CA SER A 494 -8.75 4.81 12.88
C SER A 494 -9.31 4.25 14.20
N ALA A 495 -9.11 2.96 14.47
CA ALA A 495 -9.46 2.38 15.78
C ALA A 495 -8.60 2.98 16.89
N ASP A 496 -9.09 4.03 17.54
CA ASP A 496 -8.51 4.55 18.77
C ASP A 496 -9.16 3.90 20.01
N ASN A 497 -8.38 3.77 21.08
CA ASN A 497 -8.82 3.27 22.37
C ASN A 497 -8.43 4.25 23.49
N PRO A 498 -9.29 5.24 23.80
CA PRO A 498 -9.02 6.31 24.76
C PRO A 498 -8.74 5.86 26.21
N SER A 499 -8.94 4.58 26.55
CA SER A 499 -8.54 4.01 27.85
C SER A 499 -7.07 3.57 27.89
N SER A 500 -6.36 3.74 26.78
CA SER A 500 -4.98 3.31 26.52
C SER A 500 -4.29 4.31 25.57
N SER A 501 -3.24 3.89 24.85
CA SER A 501 -2.83 4.55 23.60
C SER A 501 -2.59 3.48 22.52
N ALA A 502 -3.50 2.50 22.46
CA ALA A 502 -3.53 1.48 21.43
C ALA A 502 -4.28 2.04 20.21
N TYR A 503 -3.63 2.02 19.03
CA TYR A 503 -4.19 2.63 17.83
C TYR A 503 -4.14 1.73 16.60
N GLY A 504 -5.14 1.89 15.75
CA GLY A 504 -5.21 1.36 14.39
C GLY A 504 -5.45 -0.13 14.31
N ILE A 505 -5.24 -0.68 13.11
CA ILE A 505 -5.49 -2.07 12.75
C ILE A 505 -4.85 -3.08 13.74
N PRO A 506 -3.56 -2.96 14.12
CA PRO A 506 -2.94 -3.89 15.07
C PRO A 506 -3.20 -3.57 16.54
N GLN A 507 -3.89 -2.45 16.88
CA GLN A 507 -3.96 -1.88 18.24
C GLN A 507 -2.56 -1.67 18.86
N ALA A 508 -1.68 -1.00 18.12
CA ALA A 508 -0.31 -0.74 18.54
C ALA A 508 -0.27 0.23 19.73
N LEU A 509 0.19 -0.24 20.90
CA LEU A 509 0.48 0.61 22.05
C LEU A 509 1.61 1.59 21.70
N LEU A 510 1.30 2.90 21.76
CA LEU A 510 2.14 4.01 21.29
C LEU A 510 2.30 3.96 19.76
N GLY A 511 1.22 4.31 19.04
CA GLY A 511 1.12 4.17 17.58
C GLY A 511 2.21 4.89 16.77
N TRP A 512 2.87 5.91 17.33
CA TRP A 512 4.03 6.56 16.70
C TRP A 512 5.21 5.60 16.42
N ASN A 513 5.30 4.47 17.13
CA ASN A 513 6.28 3.42 16.85
C ASN A 513 6.07 2.74 15.48
N MET A 514 4.90 2.90 14.86
CA MET A 514 4.61 2.38 13.52
C MET A 514 5.34 3.14 12.40
N GLY A 515 5.84 4.36 12.68
CA GLY A 515 6.64 5.17 11.74
C GLY A 515 5.87 6.30 11.08
N TYR A 516 6.49 6.97 10.11
CA TYR A 516 5.89 8.09 9.36
C TYR A 516 4.62 7.64 8.60
N GLY A 517 3.56 8.46 8.59
CA GLY A 517 2.28 8.12 7.96
C GLY A 517 1.31 7.25 8.77
N TRP A 518 1.71 6.74 9.94
CA TRP A 518 0.94 5.75 10.72
C TRP A 518 -0.52 6.08 11.03
N GLN A 519 -0.87 7.37 11.14
CA GLN A 519 -2.23 7.79 11.46
C GLN A 519 -3.18 7.56 10.30
N ASP A 520 -2.76 7.80 9.06
CA ASP A 520 -3.65 7.83 7.89
C ASP A 520 -3.37 6.71 6.86
N ASP A 521 -2.16 6.12 6.85
CA ASP A 521 -1.77 5.01 5.96
C ASP A 521 -1.85 3.65 6.66
N GLY A 522 -2.89 2.88 6.36
CA GLY A 522 -3.10 1.54 6.90
C GLY A 522 -1.99 0.54 6.52
N ALA A 523 -1.24 0.78 5.44
CA ALA A 523 -0.11 -0.08 5.08
C ALA A 523 1.05 0.07 6.07
N VAL A 524 1.27 1.27 6.62
CA VAL A 524 2.27 1.51 7.68
C VAL A 524 1.88 0.74 8.94
N GLN A 525 0.61 0.80 9.33
CA GLN A 525 0.09 0.07 10.49
C GLN A 525 0.24 -1.45 10.33
N ILE A 526 -0.13 -1.99 9.17
CA ILE A 526 -0.08 -3.41 8.87
C ILE A 526 1.38 -3.91 8.79
N ASP A 527 2.26 -3.21 8.08
CA ASP A 527 3.67 -3.61 7.95
C ASP A 527 4.36 -3.66 9.32
N TRP A 528 4.09 -2.67 10.18
CA TRP A 528 4.57 -2.68 11.56
C TRP A 528 4.00 -3.87 12.35
N GLY A 529 2.68 -4.08 12.31
CA GLY A 529 2.02 -5.17 13.04
C GLY A 529 2.52 -6.55 12.65
N LEU A 530 2.73 -6.80 11.35
CA LEU A 530 3.33 -8.04 10.84
C LEU A 530 4.79 -8.19 11.28
N ASN A 531 5.57 -7.11 11.33
CA ASN A 531 6.94 -7.15 11.83
C ASN A 531 6.99 -7.39 13.35
N TYR A 532 6.11 -6.77 14.12
CA TYR A 532 5.97 -7.01 15.56
C TYR A 532 5.61 -8.47 15.86
N ILE A 533 4.62 -9.05 15.16
CA ILE A 533 4.28 -10.48 15.30
C ILE A 533 5.48 -11.38 14.97
N ALA A 534 6.24 -11.08 13.90
CA ALA A 534 7.39 -11.88 13.50
C ALA A 534 8.51 -11.85 14.56
N GLN A 535 8.80 -10.68 15.13
CA GLN A 535 9.84 -10.51 16.14
C GLN A 535 9.43 -11.05 17.52
N ARG A 536 8.16 -10.86 17.91
CA ARG A 536 7.67 -11.14 19.26
C ARG A 536 7.14 -12.56 19.44
N TYR A 537 6.48 -13.11 18.42
CA TYR A 537 5.79 -14.41 18.46
C TYR A 537 6.30 -15.40 17.42
N GLY A 538 6.93 -14.92 16.34
CA GLY A 538 7.40 -15.73 15.22
C GLY A 538 6.31 -16.08 14.20
N THR A 539 5.08 -16.36 14.63
CA THR A 539 3.91 -16.53 13.74
C THR A 539 2.61 -15.99 14.37
N PRO A 540 1.59 -15.62 13.57
CA PRO A 540 0.30 -15.18 14.08
C PRO A 540 -0.43 -16.21 14.95
N SER A 541 -0.33 -17.51 14.67
CA SER A 541 -0.93 -18.56 15.51
C SER A 541 -0.43 -18.50 16.96
N LYS A 542 0.84 -18.14 17.16
CA LYS A 542 1.43 -17.97 18.50
C LYS A 542 0.98 -16.66 19.15
N ALA A 543 0.84 -15.57 18.39
CA ALA A 543 0.27 -14.32 18.87
C ALA A 543 -1.20 -14.50 19.31
N TRP A 544 -2.01 -15.19 18.49
CA TRP A 544 -3.40 -15.52 18.79
C TRP A 544 -3.54 -16.46 20.00
N ALA A 545 -2.68 -17.48 20.13
CA ALA A 545 -2.66 -18.36 21.30
C ALA A 545 -2.28 -17.63 22.60
N PHE A 546 -1.44 -16.59 22.52
CA PHE A 546 -1.14 -15.70 23.64
C PHE A 546 -2.33 -14.76 23.94
N TRP A 547 -2.89 -14.12 22.92
CA TRP A 547 -4.07 -13.24 23.03
C TRP A 547 -5.26 -13.94 23.70
N GLN A 548 -5.54 -15.19 23.33
CA GLN A 548 -6.63 -15.96 23.94
C GLN A 548 -6.52 -16.01 25.47
N GLN A 549 -5.30 -16.05 26.02
CA GLN A 549 -5.01 -16.10 27.46
C GLN A 549 -4.89 -14.72 28.12
N LYS A 550 -4.50 -13.68 27.36
CA LYS A 550 -4.08 -12.37 27.92
C LYS A 550 -4.94 -11.17 27.51
N LYS A 551 -5.69 -11.26 26.42
CA LYS A 551 -6.47 -10.18 25.79
C LYS A 551 -5.62 -8.97 25.34
N TRP A 552 -4.36 -9.25 25.04
CA TRP A 552 -3.40 -8.39 24.33
C TRP A 552 -2.32 -9.31 23.74
N TYR A 553 -1.49 -8.76 22.86
CA TYR A 553 -0.29 -9.39 22.29
C TYR A 553 0.82 -8.34 22.09
#